data_AF-A0A1I2ECL1-F1
#
_entry.id   AF-A0A1I2ECL1-F1
#
_cell.length_a   1.000
_cell.length_b   1.000
_cell.length_c   1.000
_cell.angle_alpha   90.00
_cell.angle_beta   90.00
_cell.angle_gamma   90.00
#
_symmetry.space_group_name_H-M   'P 1'
#
loop_
_entity.id
_entity.type
_entity.pdbx_description
1 polymer ?
#
loop_
_entity_poly.entity_id
_entity_poly.type
_entity_poly.pdbx_seq_one_letter_code
_entity_poly.pdbx_strand_id
1 'polypeptide(L)' 'MNLRVAKKILKSQDALNYNKAQIKKAEVVMKRAERNAAKNSK' A
#
# COMPACT_ATOMS: atom_id res chain seq x y z
N MET A 1 -8.22 -1.67 -4.19
CA MET A 1 -8.02 -1.13 -2.83
C MET A 1 -7.51 0.29 -2.98
N ASN A 2 -8.11 1.24 -2.28
CA ASN A 2 -7.71 2.64 -2.36
C ASN A 2 -6.34 2.87 -1.72
N LEU A 3 -5.58 3.84 -2.25
CA LEU A 3 -4.25 4.22 -1.76
C LEU A 3 -4.25 4.55 -0.25
N ARG A 4 -5.26 5.29 0.22
CA ARG A 4 -5.42 5.62 1.65
C ARG A 4 -5.55 4.37 2.53
N VAL A 5 -6.26 3.35 2.05
CA VAL A 5 -6.47 2.09 2.77
C VAL A 5 -5.18 1.28 2.77
N ALA A 6 -4.50 1.18 1.63
CA ALA A 6 -3.19 0.52 1.54
C ALA A 6 -2.18 1.14 2.52
N LYS A 7 -2.09 2.48 2.55
CA LYS A 7 -1.24 3.22 3.47
C LYS A 7 -1.61 2.98 4.94
N LYS A 8 -2.91 2.92 5.26
CA LYS A 8 -3.37 2.62 6.62
C LYS A 8 -2.99 1.20 7.05
N ILE A 9 -3.20 0.20 6.19
CA ILE A 9 -2.86 -1.20 6.46
C ILE A 9 -1.35 -1.31 6.77
N LEU A 10 -0.48 -0.78 5.91
CA LEU A 10 0.96 -0.85 6.13
C LEU A 10 1.40 -0.08 7.39
N LYS A 11 0.77 1.05 7.71
CA LYS A 11 1.10 1.82 8.92
C LYS A 11 0.66 1.13 10.22
N SER A 12 -0.35 0.26 10.15
CA SER A 12 -0.95 -0.37 11.34
C SER A 12 -0.81 -1.89 11.37
N GLN A 13 -0.01 -2.48 10.46
CA GLN A 13 0.21 -3.92 10.39
C GLN A 13 0.86 -4.52 11.63
N ASP A 14 1.60 -3.70 12.39
CA ASP A 14 2.22 -4.14 13.65
C ASP A 14 1.23 -4.09 14.83
N ALA A 15 0.16 -3.29 14.71
CA ALA A 15 -0.86 -3.10 15.75
C ALA A 15 -2.15 -3.89 15.50
N LEU A 16 -2.42 -4.25 14.24
CA LEU A 16 -3.63 -4.93 13.80
C LEU A 16 -3.25 -6.20 13.05
N ASN A 17 -3.87 -7.33 13.40
CA ASN A 17 -3.70 -8.62 12.75
C ASN A 17 -4.35 -8.66 11.36
N TYR A 18 -3.81 -7.89 10.42
CA TYR A 18 -4.18 -8.00 9.01
C TYR A 18 -3.70 -9.33 8.44
N ASN A 19 -4.52 -9.90 7.55
CA ASN A 19 -4.13 -11.11 6.84
C ASN A 19 -2.91 -10.81 5.95
N LYS A 20 -1.95 -11.75 5.87
CA LYS A 20 -0.78 -11.67 4.99
C LYS A 20 -1.16 -11.32 3.54
N ALA A 21 -2.29 -11.82 3.05
CA ALA A 21 -2.80 -11.47 1.72
C ALA A 21 -3.19 -9.99 1.59
N GLN A 22 -3.73 -9.37 2.64
CA GLN A 22 -4.09 -7.95 2.67
C GLN A 22 -2.83 -7.07 2.70
N ILE A 23 -1.83 -7.46 3.50
CA ILE A 23 -0.53 -6.78 3.57
C ILE A 23 0.16 -6.81 2.20
N LYS A 24 0.31 -7.99 1.60
CA LYS A 24 0.92 -8.14 0.26
C LYS A 24 0.20 -7.31 -0.80
N LYS A 25 -1.13 -7.24 -0.74
CA LYS A 25 -1.92 -6.40 -1.66
C LYS A 25 -1.68 -4.91 -1.41
N ALA A 26 -1.47 -4.48 -0.17
CA ALA A 26 -1.17 -3.10 0.18
C ALA A 26 0.22 -2.67 -0.32
N GLU A 27 1.22 -3.52 -0.13
CA GLU A 27 2.58 -3.29 -0.66
C GLU A 27 2.56 -3.13 -2.18
N VAL A 28 1.86 -4.02 -2.90
CA VAL A 28 1.77 -3.94 -4.37
C VAL A 28 1.08 -2.66 -4.83
N VAL A 29 0.02 -2.22 -4.14
CA VAL A 29 -0.69 -0.98 -4.47
C VAL A 29 0.20 0.24 -4.24
N MET A 30 0.91 0.31 -3.10
CA MET A 30 1.84 1.41 -2.81
C MET A 30 2.98 1.46 -3.83
N LYS A 31 3.61 0.33 -4.13
CA LYS A 31 4.70 0.24 -5.14
C LYS A 31 4.24 0.62 -6.55
N ARG A 32 2.98 0.41 -6.90
CA ARG A 32 2.41 0.87 -8.19
C ARG A 32 2.16 2.37 -8.18
N ALA A 33 1.64 2.89 -7.08
CA ALA A 33 1.41 4.33 -6.92
C ALA A 33 2.72 5.13 -6.98
N GLU A 34 3.76 4.68 -6.30
CA GLU A 34 5.09 5.31 -6.34
C GLU A 34 5.66 5.33 -7.76
N ARG A 35 5.56 4.22 -8.50
CA ARG A 35 5.99 4.17 -9.90
C ARG A 35 5.20 5.11 -10.81
N ASN A 36 3.89 5.22 -10.60
CA ASN A 36 3.05 6.13 -11.38
C ASN A 36 3.35 7.60 -11.03
N ALA A 37 3.60 7.91 -9.75
CA ALA A 37 4.01 9.23 -9.32
C ALA A 37 5.36 9.62 -9.94
N ALA A 38 6.34 8.72 -9.93
CA ALA A 38 7.65 8.93 -10.55
C ALA A 38 7.59 9.08 -12.09
N LYS A 39 6.61 8.43 -12.74
CA LYS A 39 6.36 8.59 -14.18
C LYS A 39 5.70 9.92 -14.52
N ASN A 40 4.79 10.39 -13.68
CA ASN A 40 4.04 11.63 -13.90
C ASN A 40 4.79 12.88 -13.42
N SER A 41 5.90 12.72 -12.69
CA SER A 41 6.77 13.84 -12.27
C SER A 41 7.89 14.14 -13.26
N LYS A 42 7.86 13.55 -14.46
CA LYS A 42 8.86 13.68 -15.52
C LYS A 42 8.22 14.30 -16.75
#